data_AF-A0A8H7N5G4-F1
#
_entry.id   AF-A0A8H7N5G4-F1
#
_cell.length_a   1.000
_cell.length_b   1.000
_cell.length_c   1.000
_cell.angle_alpha   90.00
_cell.angle_beta   90.00
_cell.angle_gamma   90.00
#
_symmetry.space_group_name_H-M   'P 1'
#
loop_
_entity.id
_entity.type
_entity.pdbx_description
1 polymer ?
#
loop_
_entity_poly.entity_id
_entity_poly.type
_entity_poly.pdbx_seq_one_letter_code
_entity_poly.pdbx_strand_id
1 'polypeptide(L)'
;MREALGLSEEPTAKESKHGPVGGMQITFTPALTDTKKKQKKAGEEETTLEKYVRKERERKEQKRQKAKARRGGQDSDAESEDEAAPAQADEGEEEEEEEDLGFDDPFFTTDEPAVAPSKTSIRKEERRKKREAREAADAESAAQKAHLTKVMAEDADENQASHLDHFDMNDILRAEKQKKKKGKKGKKDLASGNLQEDFSMDVGDDRFKAVFEDHEFAIDPSNPRFKGSEGMNQLLEEGRKKRRGDNDDEPRRSKKAKKGRR
;
A
#
# COMPACT_ATOMS: atom_id res chain seq x y z
N MET A 1 -42.61 -39.40 0.78
CA MET A 1 -41.39 -38.56 0.88
C MET A 1 -41.57 -37.13 0.34
N ARG A 2 -42.54 -36.83 -0.54
CA ARG A 2 -42.72 -35.47 -1.09
C ARG A 2 -43.50 -34.50 -0.20
N GLU A 3 -44.52 -34.96 0.51
CA GLU A 3 -45.34 -34.09 1.38
C GLU A 3 -44.64 -33.73 2.71
N ALA A 4 -43.67 -34.52 3.18
CA ALA A 4 -42.88 -34.20 4.37
C ALA A 4 -41.86 -33.06 4.15
N LEU A 5 -41.70 -32.59 2.91
CA LEU A 5 -40.85 -31.44 2.53
C LEU A 5 -41.67 -30.18 2.20
N GLY A 6 -42.98 -30.16 2.48
CA GLY A 6 -43.81 -28.96 2.33
C GLY A 6 -44.07 -28.51 0.88
N LEU A 7 -43.84 -29.36 -0.12
CA LEU A 7 -44.26 -29.11 -1.50
C LEU A 7 -45.58 -29.82 -1.77
N SER A 8 -46.69 -29.08 -1.69
CA SER A 8 -48.02 -29.53 -2.12
C SER A 8 -48.03 -29.81 -3.62
N GLU A 9 -48.42 -31.02 -4.02
CA GLU A 9 -48.62 -31.42 -5.41
C GLU A 9 -49.98 -30.92 -5.92
N GLU A 10 -50.07 -29.65 -6.33
CA GLU A 10 -50.95 -29.17 -7.41
C GLU A 10 -50.81 -27.66 -7.62
N PRO A 11 -50.79 -27.14 -8.86
CA PRO A 11 -50.75 -25.71 -9.12
C PRO A 11 -52.15 -25.09 -8.91
N THR A 12 -52.34 -24.35 -7.82
CA THR A 12 -53.56 -23.54 -7.65
C THR A 12 -53.55 -22.39 -8.66
N ALA A 13 -54.34 -22.52 -9.73
CA ALA A 13 -54.61 -21.44 -10.67
C ALA A 13 -55.30 -20.28 -9.93
N LYS A 14 -54.66 -19.10 -9.89
CA LYS A 14 -55.31 -17.86 -9.42
C LYS A 14 -55.96 -17.18 -10.61
N GLU A 15 -57.27 -17.00 -10.53
CA GLU A 15 -58.07 -16.27 -11.51
C GLU A 15 -57.62 -14.80 -11.62
N SER A 16 -57.29 -14.38 -12.84
CA SER A 16 -57.08 -12.98 -13.17
C SER A 16 -58.44 -12.27 -13.20
N LYS A 17 -58.77 -11.48 -12.18
CA LYS A 17 -59.86 -10.51 -12.28
C LYS A 17 -59.45 -9.39 -13.24
N HIS A 18 -59.86 -9.53 -14.49
CA HIS A 18 -59.75 -8.50 -15.50
C HIS A 18 -60.84 -7.44 -15.26
N GLY A 19 -60.45 -6.29 -14.71
CA GLY A 19 -61.26 -5.09 -14.60
C GLY A 19 -60.35 -3.86 -14.58
N PRO A 20 -60.72 -2.73 -15.22
CA PRO A 20 -59.83 -1.58 -15.33
C PRO A 20 -59.69 -0.90 -13.97
N VAL A 21 -58.53 -1.06 -13.32
CA VAL A 21 -58.17 -0.25 -12.14
C VAL A 21 -57.78 1.14 -12.63
N GLY A 22 -58.79 1.97 -12.88
CA GLY A 22 -58.62 3.37 -13.24
C GLY A 22 -58.05 4.16 -12.07
N GLY A 23 -56.97 4.91 -12.33
CA GLY A 23 -56.74 6.20 -11.68
C GLY A 23 -55.86 6.28 -10.43
N MET A 24 -54.97 5.33 -10.14
CA MET A 24 -53.99 5.53 -9.05
C MET A 24 -52.76 6.29 -9.59
N GLN A 25 -52.84 7.62 -9.56
CA GLN A 25 -51.69 8.50 -9.82
C GLN A 25 -50.70 8.38 -8.66
N ILE A 26 -49.53 7.78 -8.92
CA ILE A 26 -48.39 7.82 -8.01
C ILE A 26 -47.47 8.95 -8.50
N THR A 27 -47.53 10.10 -7.83
CA THR A 27 -46.59 11.19 -8.09
C THR A 27 -45.27 10.87 -7.40
N PHE A 28 -44.27 10.42 -8.15
CA PHE A 28 -42.89 10.34 -7.67
C PHE A 28 -42.32 11.76 -7.60
N THR A 29 -42.41 12.39 -6.44
CA THR A 29 -41.58 13.57 -6.16
C THR A 29 -40.13 13.09 -5.97
N PRO A 30 -39.15 13.66 -6.70
CA PRO A 30 -37.75 13.28 -6.52
C PRO A 30 -37.34 13.59 -5.08
N ALA A 31 -36.77 12.62 -4.38
CA ALA A 31 -36.37 12.67 -2.98
C ALA A 31 -35.18 13.62 -2.68
N LEU A 32 -35.22 14.85 -3.22
CA LEU A 32 -34.15 15.83 -3.16
C LEU A 32 -34.61 17.26 -2.81
N THR A 33 -35.85 17.45 -2.33
CA THR A 33 -36.37 18.79 -1.96
C THR A 33 -36.68 19.00 -0.48
N ASP A 34 -36.36 18.05 0.41
CA ASP A 34 -36.49 18.26 1.86
C ASP A 34 -35.18 18.74 2.50
N THR A 35 -34.72 19.92 2.12
CA THR A 35 -33.76 20.69 2.93
C THR A 35 -34.51 21.48 4.00
N LYS A 36 -35.10 20.79 4.98
CA LYS A 36 -35.48 21.39 6.26
C LYS A 36 -34.83 20.59 7.38
N LYS A 37 -33.78 21.19 7.96
CA LYS A 37 -33.15 20.79 9.22
C LYS A 37 -34.24 20.55 10.27
N LYS A 38 -34.57 19.28 10.52
CA LYS A 38 -35.24 18.88 11.76
C LYS A 38 -34.20 19.03 12.87
N GLN A 39 -34.30 20.12 13.64
CA GLN A 39 -33.60 20.22 14.92
C GLN A 39 -34.10 19.08 15.80
N LYS A 40 -33.23 18.10 16.08
CA LYS A 40 -33.50 17.07 17.09
C LYS A 40 -33.50 17.75 18.46
N LYS A 41 -34.64 17.71 19.14
CA LYS A 41 -34.75 18.08 20.55
C LYS A 41 -33.88 17.10 21.36
N ALA A 42 -32.97 17.64 22.17
CA ALA A 42 -32.20 16.86 23.12
C ALA A 42 -33.15 16.37 24.21
N GLY A 43 -33.39 15.06 24.31
CA GLY A 43 -34.17 14.49 25.40
C GLY A 43 -35.05 13.28 25.06
N GLU A 44 -35.17 12.86 23.79
CA GLU A 44 -35.85 11.60 23.46
C GLU A 44 -34.86 10.43 23.57
N GLU A 45 -35.21 9.41 24.36
CA GLU A 45 -34.43 8.20 24.54
C GLU A 45 -34.11 7.57 23.17
N GLU A 46 -32.83 7.57 22.79
CA GLU A 46 -32.38 7.10 21.47
C GLU A 46 -32.78 5.64 21.25
N THR A 47 -33.31 5.35 20.05
CA THR A 47 -33.52 3.97 19.61
C THR A 47 -32.18 3.21 19.53
N THR A 48 -32.20 1.88 19.61
CA THR A 48 -30.98 1.04 19.55
C THR A 48 -30.13 1.28 18.29
N LEU A 49 -30.81 1.55 17.16
CA LEU A 49 -30.19 1.94 15.90
C LEU A 49 -29.50 3.30 15.98
N GLU A 50 -30.10 4.29 16.63
CA GLU A 50 -29.50 5.61 16.81
C GLU A 50 -28.29 5.57 17.75
N LYS A 51 -28.34 4.76 18.82
CA LYS A 51 -27.19 4.51 19.70
C LYS A 51 -26.00 3.93 18.92
N TYR A 52 -26.25 3.00 18.00
CA TYR A 52 -25.20 2.44 17.14
C TYR A 52 -24.59 3.50 16.20
N VAL A 53 -25.43 4.31 15.55
CA VAL A 53 -24.97 5.38 14.65
C VAL A 53 -24.18 6.45 15.41
N ARG A 54 -24.59 6.79 16.64
CA ARG A 54 -23.85 7.70 17.52
C ARG A 54 -22.48 7.11 17.90
N LYS A 55 -22.44 5.85 18.31
CA LYS A 55 -21.20 5.14 18.68
C LYS A 55 -20.24 5.00 17.49
N GLU A 56 -20.74 4.70 16.29
CA GLU A 56 -19.95 4.68 15.05
C GLU A 56 -19.37 6.07 14.71
N ARG A 57 -20.20 7.10 14.81
CA ARG A 57 -19.80 8.48 14.54
C ARG A 57 -18.75 8.96 15.52
N GLU A 58 -18.94 8.70 16.80
CA GLU A 58 -17.98 9.02 17.86
C GLU A 58 -16.66 8.27 17.65
N ARG A 59 -16.69 6.97 17.35
CA ARG A 59 -15.49 6.17 17.05
C ARG A 59 -14.73 6.72 15.83
N LYS A 60 -15.45 7.19 14.81
CA LYS A 60 -14.86 7.80 13.61
C LYS A 60 -14.25 9.17 13.91
N GLU A 61 -14.90 9.97 14.76
CA GLU A 61 -14.41 11.27 15.19
C GLU A 61 -13.17 11.14 16.10
N GLN A 62 -13.17 10.21 17.07
CA GLN A 62 -12.00 9.88 17.90
C GLN A 62 -10.79 9.45 17.06
N LYS A 63 -10.99 8.57 16.07
CA LYS A 63 -9.92 8.17 15.13
C LYS A 63 -9.39 9.36 14.33
N ARG A 64 -10.27 10.26 13.88
CA ARG A 64 -9.87 11.46 13.14
C ARG A 64 -9.12 12.45 14.02
N GLN A 65 -9.50 12.61 15.28
CA GLN A 65 -8.80 13.47 16.24
C GLN A 65 -7.44 12.90 16.60
N LYS A 66 -7.33 11.61 16.93
CA LYS A 66 -6.04 10.93 17.20
C LYS A 66 -5.09 11.01 16.00
N ALA A 67 -5.60 10.80 14.78
CA ALA A 67 -4.77 10.96 13.58
C ALA A 67 -4.34 12.42 13.36
N LYS A 68 -5.17 13.40 13.75
CA LYS A 68 -4.84 14.83 13.64
C LYS A 68 -3.86 15.28 14.72
N ALA A 69 -3.96 14.76 15.95
CA ALA A 69 -2.99 14.98 17.03
C ALA A 69 -1.61 14.43 16.66
N ARG A 70 -1.54 13.17 16.22
CA ARG A 70 -0.29 12.54 15.74
C ARG A 70 0.33 13.26 14.54
N ARG A 71 -0.50 13.86 13.67
CA ARG A 71 -0.03 14.65 12.52
C ARG A 71 0.36 16.08 12.89
N GLY A 72 -0.23 16.63 13.95
CA GLY A 72 -0.01 17.99 14.44
C GLY A 72 1.19 18.14 15.36
N GLY A 73 1.84 17.03 15.77
CA GLY A 73 3.03 17.08 16.63
C GLY A 73 2.75 17.67 18.01
N GLN A 74 1.51 17.59 18.48
CA GLN A 74 1.08 18.12 19.77
C GLN A 74 0.96 16.98 20.79
N ASP A 75 2.02 16.17 20.88
CA ASP A 75 2.29 15.25 21.99
C ASP A 75 3.54 15.80 22.68
N SER A 76 3.36 16.77 23.59
CA SER A 76 4.36 17.21 24.56
C SER A 76 3.97 16.63 25.93
N ASP A 77 3.80 15.31 25.97
CA ASP A 77 3.59 14.52 27.19
C ASP A 77 3.95 13.06 26.90
N ALA A 78 5.22 12.86 26.54
CA ALA A 78 5.83 11.55 26.30
C ALA A 78 7.27 11.55 26.85
N GLU A 79 7.44 12.15 28.03
CA GLU A 79 8.68 12.18 28.83
C GLU A 79 8.30 11.91 30.30
N SER A 80 7.95 10.65 30.58
CA SER A 80 7.82 9.94 31.88
C SER A 80 6.72 8.89 31.65
N GLU A 81 6.97 7.58 31.58
CA GLU A 81 7.60 6.73 32.58
C GLU A 81 7.99 5.41 31.90
N ASP A 82 9.30 5.13 31.83
CA ASP A 82 9.87 3.78 31.74
C ASP A 82 11.26 3.88 32.37
N GLU A 83 11.33 3.68 33.70
CA GLU A 83 12.55 3.34 34.47
C GLU A 83 12.13 2.92 35.88
N ALA A 84 12.91 2.03 36.49
CA ALA A 84 12.49 1.13 37.55
C ALA A 84 12.61 1.69 38.99
N ALA A 85 11.85 1.04 39.89
CA ALA A 85 12.16 0.70 41.30
C ALA A 85 11.57 1.61 42.43
N PRO A 86 11.51 1.13 43.70
CA PRO A 86 10.29 0.61 44.35
C PRO A 86 9.90 1.38 45.62
N ALA A 87 8.62 1.34 46.02
CA ALA A 87 8.17 1.85 47.31
C ALA A 87 7.25 0.83 48.01
N GLN A 88 7.69 0.43 49.20
CA GLN A 88 7.00 -0.46 50.13
C GLN A 88 5.84 0.24 50.84
N ALA A 89 4.78 -0.54 51.04
CA ALA A 89 3.90 -0.62 52.23
C ALA A 89 3.15 0.63 52.72
N ASP A 90 1.83 0.61 52.53
CA ASP A 90 0.89 0.96 53.61
C ASP A 90 -0.28 -0.04 53.56
N GLU A 91 -0.64 -0.56 54.73
CA GLU A 91 -1.47 -1.73 54.95
C GLU A 91 -2.97 -1.39 55.03
N GLY A 92 -3.80 -2.25 54.42
CA GLY A 92 -5.10 -2.62 54.98
C GLY A 92 -6.34 -1.99 54.32
N GLU A 93 -6.92 -2.71 53.36
CA GLU A 93 -8.37 -2.96 53.30
C GLU A 93 -8.61 -4.19 52.41
N GLU A 94 -9.27 -5.20 53.00
CA GLU A 94 -9.63 -6.47 52.38
C GLU A 94 -10.81 -6.26 51.42
N GLU A 95 -10.54 -6.22 50.12
CA GLU A 95 -11.55 -6.55 49.10
C GLU A 95 -10.90 -7.49 48.08
N GLU A 96 -11.51 -8.65 47.89
CA GLU A 96 -11.13 -9.66 46.91
C GLU A 96 -11.16 -9.02 45.51
N GLU A 97 -9.98 -8.70 44.98
CA GLU A 97 -9.79 -8.48 43.55
C GLU A 97 -10.04 -9.82 42.84
N GLU A 98 -11.30 -10.13 42.57
CA GLU A 98 -11.63 -10.87 41.37
C GLU A 98 -11.09 -10.03 40.21
N GLU A 99 -9.85 -10.31 39.78
CA GLU A 99 -9.31 -9.81 38.54
C GLU A 99 -10.37 -10.06 37.47
N ASP A 100 -10.99 -8.99 36.94
CA ASP A 100 -11.89 -9.06 35.78
C ASP A 100 -11.04 -9.44 34.55
N LEU A 101 -10.59 -10.69 34.53
CA LEU A 101 -9.83 -11.34 33.48
C LEU A 101 -10.68 -11.49 32.22
N GLY A 102 -11.97 -11.12 32.28
CA GLY A 102 -12.89 -11.04 31.17
C GLY A 102 -12.89 -12.31 30.32
N PHE A 103 -12.23 -12.24 29.16
CA PHE A 103 -12.18 -13.33 28.19
C PHE A 103 -10.93 -14.23 28.33
N ASP A 104 -9.92 -13.82 29.09
CA ASP A 104 -8.68 -14.56 29.34
C ASP A 104 -8.66 -15.18 30.76
N ASP A 105 -9.84 -15.46 31.33
CA ASP A 105 -9.97 -16.15 32.61
C ASP A 105 -9.45 -17.61 32.49
N PRO A 106 -8.61 -18.09 33.41
CA PRO A 106 -8.25 -19.51 33.51
C PRO A 106 -9.46 -20.45 33.52
N PHE A 107 -10.62 -19.99 33.98
CA PHE A 107 -11.88 -20.73 33.93
C PHE A 107 -12.41 -20.94 32.50
N PHE A 108 -12.26 -19.96 31.61
CA PHE A 108 -12.69 -20.06 30.20
C PHE A 108 -11.64 -20.72 29.28
N THR A 109 -10.37 -20.80 29.71
CA THR A 109 -9.27 -21.33 28.89
C THR A 109 -8.90 -22.79 29.18
N THR A 110 -9.34 -23.36 30.30
CA THR A 110 -8.96 -24.73 30.71
C THR A 110 -9.84 -25.84 30.14
N ASP A 111 -11.07 -25.54 29.69
CA ASP A 111 -12.06 -26.56 29.29
C ASP A 111 -12.48 -26.54 27.80
N GLU A 112 -11.95 -25.62 26.97
CA GLU A 112 -12.12 -25.69 25.52
C GLU A 112 -10.91 -26.39 24.85
N PRO A 113 -11.12 -27.45 24.04
CA PRO A 113 -10.03 -28.09 23.32
C PRO A 113 -9.53 -27.11 22.26
N ALA A 114 -8.40 -26.44 22.55
CA ALA A 114 -7.57 -25.64 21.65
C ALA A 114 -8.19 -25.48 20.24
N VAL A 115 -9.13 -24.53 20.11
CA VAL A 115 -9.80 -24.27 18.83
C VAL A 115 -8.71 -23.91 17.83
N ALA A 116 -8.54 -24.77 16.81
CA ALA A 116 -7.51 -24.59 15.80
C ALA A 116 -7.52 -23.14 15.29
N PRO A 117 -6.35 -22.48 15.16
CA PRO A 117 -6.27 -21.07 14.80
C PRO A 117 -7.06 -20.85 13.52
N SER A 118 -7.99 -19.89 13.57
CA SER A 118 -8.83 -19.55 12.41
C SER A 118 -7.96 -19.31 11.17
N LYS A 119 -8.45 -19.66 9.97
CA LYS A 119 -7.70 -19.46 8.71
C LYS A 119 -7.23 -18.01 8.51
N THR A 120 -7.85 -17.04 9.17
CA THR A 120 -7.49 -15.61 9.14
C THR A 120 -6.35 -15.27 10.10
N SER A 121 -6.25 -15.89 11.29
CA SER A 121 -5.12 -15.70 12.21
C SER A 121 -3.83 -16.30 11.64
N ILE A 122 -3.90 -17.50 11.05
CA ILE A 122 -2.76 -18.15 10.38
C ILE A 122 -2.20 -17.26 9.26
N ARG A 123 -3.06 -16.69 8.40
CA ARG A 123 -2.63 -15.75 7.33
C ARG A 123 -2.04 -14.45 7.88
N LYS A 124 -2.53 -13.96 9.03
CA LYS A 124 -2.00 -12.75 9.66
C LYS A 124 -0.61 -13.00 10.25
N GLU A 125 -0.41 -14.16 10.86
CA GLU A 125 0.89 -14.60 11.37
C GLU A 125 1.89 -14.86 10.24
N GLU A 126 1.48 -15.50 9.14
CA GLU A 126 2.34 -15.72 7.97
C GLU A 126 2.82 -14.38 7.37
N ARG A 127 1.92 -13.39 7.25
CA ARG A 127 2.29 -12.04 6.79
C ARG A 127 3.22 -11.32 7.76
N ARG A 128 3.04 -11.52 9.07
CA ARG A 128 3.93 -10.96 10.09
C ARG A 128 5.32 -11.59 10.02
N LYS A 129 5.42 -12.92 9.97
CA LYS A 129 6.67 -13.65 9.78
C LYS A 129 7.38 -13.25 8.49
N LYS A 130 6.66 -13.07 7.39
CA LYS A 130 7.24 -12.58 6.12
C LYS A 130 7.76 -11.15 6.22
N ARG A 131 7.11 -10.30 7.02
CA ARG A 131 7.55 -8.93 7.26
C ARG A 131 8.79 -8.90 8.15
N GLU A 132 8.78 -9.67 9.24
CA GLU A 132 9.93 -9.81 10.15
C GLU A 132 11.15 -10.39 9.42
N ALA A 133 10.97 -11.42 8.58
CA ALA A 133 12.05 -11.96 7.76
C ALA A 133 12.63 -10.93 6.77
N ARG A 134 11.78 -10.06 6.22
CA ARG A 134 12.23 -8.96 5.35
C ARG A 134 12.95 -7.87 6.15
N GLU A 135 12.42 -7.49 7.30
CA GLU A 135 13.05 -6.48 8.17
C GLU A 135 14.40 -6.97 8.72
N ALA A 136 14.53 -8.27 9.03
CA ALA A 136 15.80 -8.89 9.39
C ALA A 136 16.80 -8.86 8.23
N ALA A 137 16.39 -9.25 7.01
CA ALA A 137 17.25 -9.18 5.83
C ALA A 137 17.66 -7.74 5.47
N ASP A 138 16.73 -6.78 5.60
CA ASP A 138 17.02 -5.36 5.39
C ASP A 138 18.00 -4.84 6.46
N ALA A 139 17.88 -5.27 7.72
CA ALA A 139 18.81 -4.93 8.82
C ALA A 139 20.21 -5.53 8.64
N GLU A 140 20.32 -6.79 8.22
CA GLU A 140 21.59 -7.43 7.86
C GLU A 140 22.28 -6.67 6.71
N SER A 141 21.52 -6.32 5.67
CA SER A 141 22.06 -5.55 4.55
C SER A 141 22.51 -4.15 4.97
N ALA A 142 21.80 -3.51 5.90
CA ALA A 142 22.16 -2.20 6.43
C ALA A 142 23.44 -2.28 7.29
N ALA A 143 23.57 -3.32 8.12
CA ALA A 143 24.78 -3.55 8.91
C ALA A 143 25.99 -3.83 8.02
N GLN A 144 25.83 -4.65 6.98
CA GLN A 144 26.88 -4.90 5.98
C GLN A 144 27.30 -3.63 5.24
N LYS A 145 26.33 -2.80 4.83
CA LYS A 145 26.60 -1.49 4.20
C LYS A 145 27.36 -0.55 5.13
N ALA A 146 26.95 -0.45 6.39
CA ALA A 146 27.63 0.38 7.38
C ALA A 146 29.06 -0.11 7.64
N HIS A 147 29.27 -1.42 7.74
CA HIS A 147 30.60 -2.00 7.85
C HIS A 147 31.45 -1.69 6.61
N LEU A 148 30.90 -1.84 5.41
CA LEU A 148 31.61 -1.53 4.17
C LEU A 148 31.96 -0.04 4.08
N THR A 149 31.05 0.86 4.44
CA THR A 149 31.35 2.31 4.51
C THR A 149 32.50 2.59 5.45
N LYS A 150 32.52 1.93 6.62
CA LYS A 150 33.59 2.10 7.60
C LYS A 150 34.94 1.67 7.03
N VAL A 151 35.03 0.47 6.46
CA VAL A 151 36.28 -0.03 5.86
C VAL A 151 36.75 0.88 4.72
N MET A 152 35.83 1.31 3.84
CA MET A 152 36.18 2.20 2.73
C MET A 152 36.58 3.60 3.20
N ALA A 153 35.99 4.11 4.29
CA ALA A 153 36.35 5.40 4.86
C ALA A 153 37.72 5.39 5.56
N GLU A 154 38.18 4.23 6.04
CA GLU A 154 39.52 4.06 6.61
C GLU A 154 40.62 4.12 5.53
N ASP A 155 40.33 3.62 4.32
CA ASP A 155 41.27 3.59 3.19
C ASP A 155 41.17 4.79 2.22
N ALA A 156 40.13 5.63 2.34
CA ALA A 156 39.86 6.71 1.39
C ALA A 156 40.59 8.02 1.73
N ASP A 157 41.32 8.55 0.75
CA ASP A 157 41.85 9.93 0.80
C ASP A 157 40.71 10.97 0.84
N GLU A 158 40.98 12.18 1.35
CA GLU A 158 39.98 13.25 1.55
C GLU A 158 39.15 13.60 0.29
N ASN A 159 39.70 13.42 -0.91
CA ASN A 159 38.98 13.64 -2.18
C ASN A 159 38.00 12.50 -2.54
N GLN A 160 38.27 11.26 -2.12
CA GLN A 160 37.42 10.10 -2.38
C GLN A 160 36.29 9.99 -1.35
N ALA A 161 36.47 10.59 -0.17
CA ALA A 161 35.47 10.62 0.90
C ALA A 161 34.10 11.18 0.46
N SER A 162 34.11 12.14 -0.48
CA SER A 162 32.90 12.77 -1.03
C SER A 162 32.06 11.88 -1.96
N HIS A 163 32.61 10.73 -2.40
CA HIS A 163 31.95 9.79 -3.32
C HIS A 163 31.85 8.37 -2.74
N LEU A 164 31.93 8.23 -1.41
CA LEU A 164 31.79 6.96 -0.68
C LEU A 164 30.33 6.44 -0.61
N ASP A 165 29.41 7.10 -1.30
CA ASP A 165 28.04 6.64 -1.42
C ASP A 165 28.02 5.33 -2.23
N HIS A 166 27.53 4.25 -1.63
CA HIS A 166 27.48 2.93 -2.27
C HIS A 166 26.58 2.94 -3.49
N PHE A 167 27.07 2.40 -4.62
CA PHE A 167 26.30 2.29 -5.85
C PHE A 167 25.21 1.21 -5.75
N ASP A 168 23.97 1.63 -5.48
CA ASP A 168 22.79 0.76 -5.44
C ASP A 168 21.90 0.94 -6.68
N MET A 169 21.90 -0.06 -7.58
CA MET A 169 21.06 -0.06 -8.81
C MET A 169 19.56 0.15 -8.54
N ASN A 170 19.06 -0.34 -7.41
CA ASN A 170 17.64 -0.20 -7.07
C ASN A 170 17.28 1.25 -6.70
N ASP A 171 18.21 1.99 -6.10
CA ASP A 171 18.01 3.39 -5.72
C ASP A 171 18.13 4.31 -6.93
N ILE A 172 19.05 4.02 -7.84
CA ILE A 172 19.16 4.66 -9.16
C ILE A 172 17.84 4.52 -9.92
N LEU A 173 17.30 3.30 -10.02
CA LEU A 173 16.00 3.07 -10.68
C LEU A 173 14.85 3.80 -9.98
N ARG A 174 14.89 3.92 -8.65
CA ARG A 174 13.88 4.66 -7.89
C ARG A 174 13.99 6.16 -8.17
N ALA A 175 15.19 6.71 -8.15
CA ALA A 175 15.47 8.11 -8.43
C ALA A 175 15.14 8.47 -9.90
N GLU A 176 15.51 7.64 -10.86
CA GLU A 176 15.18 7.80 -12.29
C GLU A 176 13.66 7.80 -12.52
N LYS A 177 12.93 6.83 -11.94
CA LYS A 177 11.46 6.80 -11.99
C LYS A 177 10.84 8.04 -11.37
N GLN A 178 11.42 8.56 -10.31
CA GLN A 178 10.95 9.80 -9.68
C GLN A 178 11.27 11.03 -10.52
N LYS A 179 12.43 11.10 -11.18
CA LYS A 179 12.75 12.15 -12.17
C LYS A 179 11.77 12.14 -13.35
N LYS A 180 11.38 10.96 -13.84
CA LYS A 180 10.36 10.80 -14.88
C LYS A 180 8.96 11.24 -14.43
N LYS A 181 8.63 11.10 -13.13
CA LYS A 181 7.30 11.43 -12.56
C LYS A 181 7.18 12.88 -12.05
N LYS A 182 8.23 13.42 -11.43
CA LYS A 182 8.27 14.78 -10.90
C LYS A 182 9.03 15.65 -11.91
N GLY A 183 8.30 16.44 -12.69
CA GLY A 183 8.90 17.52 -13.48
C GLY A 183 9.77 18.43 -12.62
N LYS A 184 10.70 19.14 -13.29
CA LYS A 184 11.79 20.07 -12.88
C LYS A 184 11.86 20.68 -11.44
N LYS A 185 10.77 20.72 -10.68
CA LYS A 185 10.69 21.23 -9.29
C LYS A 185 11.02 20.23 -8.18
N GLY A 186 11.14 18.93 -8.48
CA GLY A 186 11.41 17.89 -7.47
C GLY A 186 12.88 17.51 -7.27
N LYS A 187 13.83 18.25 -7.85
CA LYS A 187 15.25 17.86 -7.98
C LYS A 187 16.04 17.92 -6.67
N LYS A 188 15.58 18.66 -5.66
CA LYS A 188 16.40 19.04 -4.50
C LYS A 188 16.44 18.01 -3.37
N ASP A 189 15.37 17.23 -3.18
CA ASP A 189 15.24 16.32 -2.03
C ASP A 189 15.52 14.85 -2.36
N LEU A 190 15.87 14.55 -3.61
CA LEU A 190 16.20 13.20 -4.09
C LEU A 190 17.60 13.10 -4.68
N ALA A 191 18.48 14.02 -4.30
CA ALA A 191 19.92 13.82 -4.36
C ALA A 191 20.33 12.79 -3.29
N SER A 192 19.78 11.58 -3.37
CA SER A 192 20.54 10.40 -2.96
C SER A 192 21.73 10.39 -3.91
N GLY A 193 22.94 10.55 -3.39
CA GLY A 193 24.17 10.88 -4.12
C GLY A 193 24.57 9.89 -5.23
N ASN A 194 23.80 8.83 -5.43
CA ASN A 194 24.13 7.72 -6.32
C ASN A 194 23.67 7.96 -7.77
N LEU A 195 22.73 8.88 -8.01
CA LEU A 195 22.25 9.15 -9.36
C LEU A 195 23.04 10.30 -9.98
N GLN A 196 24.07 9.93 -10.74
CA GLN A 196 24.79 10.87 -11.59
C GLN A 196 23.85 11.42 -12.67
N GLU A 197 23.57 12.73 -12.63
CA GLU A 197 22.55 13.34 -13.50
C GLU A 197 22.96 13.40 -14.98
N ASP A 198 24.26 13.44 -15.24
CA ASP A 198 24.83 13.65 -16.56
C ASP A 198 25.53 12.39 -17.11
N PHE A 199 25.18 11.22 -16.58
CA PHE A 199 25.73 9.95 -17.06
C PHE A 199 25.09 9.58 -18.41
N SER A 200 25.91 9.53 -19.46
CA SER A 200 25.57 8.94 -20.75
C SER A 200 26.43 7.70 -21.00
N MET A 201 25.81 6.63 -21.47
CA MET A 201 26.52 5.40 -21.83
C MET A 201 27.14 5.55 -23.22
N ASP A 202 28.44 5.27 -23.36
CA ASP A 202 29.08 5.22 -24.68
C ASP A 202 28.69 3.93 -25.41
N VAL A 203 27.73 4.05 -26.32
CA VAL A 203 27.20 2.91 -27.10
C VAL A 203 28.11 2.53 -28.27
N GLY A 204 29.12 3.35 -28.57
CA GLY A 204 30.14 3.10 -29.58
C GLY A 204 31.30 2.24 -29.09
N ASP A 205 31.41 1.98 -27.79
CA ASP A 205 32.50 1.21 -27.20
C ASP A 205 32.53 -0.24 -27.74
N ASP A 206 33.71 -0.66 -28.16
CA ASP A 206 34.02 -2.00 -28.66
C ASP A 206 33.55 -3.12 -27.73
N ARG A 207 33.56 -2.87 -26.41
CA ARG A 207 33.08 -3.83 -25.39
C ARG A 207 31.60 -4.17 -25.56
N PHE A 208 30.80 -3.32 -26.20
CA PHE A 208 29.38 -3.59 -26.44
C PHE A 208 29.09 -4.22 -27.80
N LYS A 209 30.10 -4.41 -28.68
CA LYS A 209 29.91 -5.04 -30.00
C LYS A 209 29.24 -6.40 -29.91
N ALA A 210 29.72 -7.25 -29.00
CA ALA A 210 29.17 -8.59 -28.78
C ALA A 210 27.68 -8.58 -28.41
N VAL A 211 27.18 -7.56 -27.71
CA VAL A 211 25.76 -7.42 -27.34
C VAL A 211 24.86 -7.20 -28.58
N PHE A 212 25.42 -6.64 -29.65
CA PHE A 212 24.70 -6.36 -30.89
C PHE A 212 24.78 -7.48 -31.92
N GLU A 213 25.93 -8.16 -31.98
CA GLU A 213 26.27 -9.15 -33.00
C GLU A 213 25.92 -10.57 -32.57
N ASP A 214 26.23 -10.92 -31.32
CA ASP A 214 26.02 -12.27 -30.80
C ASP A 214 24.71 -12.38 -30.02
N HIS A 215 23.92 -13.41 -30.33
CA HIS A 215 22.66 -13.67 -29.64
C HIS A 215 22.87 -14.06 -28.17
N GLU A 216 24.01 -14.64 -27.82
CA GLU A 216 24.31 -15.08 -26.45
C GLU A 216 24.43 -13.91 -25.47
N PHE A 217 24.90 -12.75 -25.95
CA PHE A 217 25.06 -11.54 -25.16
C PHE A 217 23.92 -10.53 -25.38
N ALA A 218 22.89 -10.90 -26.17
CA ALA A 218 21.75 -10.05 -26.44
C ALA A 218 20.91 -9.84 -25.17
N ILE A 219 20.66 -8.58 -24.84
CA ILE A 219 19.87 -8.21 -23.66
C ILE A 219 18.40 -8.51 -23.91
N ASP A 220 17.83 -9.40 -23.10
CA ASP A 220 16.42 -9.76 -23.12
C ASP A 220 15.63 -9.03 -22.01
N PRO A 221 14.69 -8.12 -22.38
CA PRO A 221 13.80 -7.46 -21.42
C PRO A 221 12.84 -8.41 -20.68
N SER A 222 12.63 -9.63 -21.17
CA SER A 222 11.76 -10.62 -20.52
C SER A 222 12.41 -11.29 -19.30
N ASN A 223 13.75 -11.21 -19.19
CA ASN A 223 14.49 -11.82 -18.10
C ASN A 223 14.26 -11.06 -16.79
N PRO A 224 13.97 -11.73 -15.65
CA PRO A 224 13.78 -11.08 -14.35
C PRO A 224 15.00 -10.30 -13.85
N ARG A 225 16.20 -10.60 -14.36
CA ARG A 225 17.43 -9.88 -14.03
C ARG A 225 17.56 -8.54 -14.77
N PHE A 226 16.72 -8.31 -15.78
CA PHE A 226 16.74 -7.07 -16.55
C PHE A 226 16.41 -5.86 -15.65
N LYS A 227 17.31 -4.88 -15.65
CA LYS A 227 17.14 -3.59 -14.98
C LYS A 227 17.03 -2.53 -16.06
N GLY A 228 15.82 -2.04 -16.31
CA GLY A 228 15.55 -1.02 -17.33
C GLY A 228 15.97 0.39 -16.91
N SER A 229 17.26 0.58 -16.60
CA SER A 229 17.85 1.90 -16.39
C SER A 229 17.96 2.67 -17.71
N GLU A 230 18.15 3.98 -17.63
CA GLU A 230 18.34 4.85 -18.80
C GLU A 230 19.44 4.35 -19.76
N GLY A 231 20.63 4.00 -19.26
CA GLY A 231 21.71 3.46 -20.09
C GLY A 231 21.38 2.10 -20.75
N MET A 232 20.69 1.21 -20.02
CA MET A 232 20.25 -0.09 -20.58
C MET A 232 19.23 0.10 -21.72
N ASN A 233 18.34 1.08 -21.58
CA ASN A 233 17.39 1.42 -22.63
C ASN A 233 18.09 2.04 -23.85
N GLN A 234 19.09 2.92 -23.64
CA GLN A 234 19.92 3.47 -24.73
C GLN A 234 20.62 2.35 -25.52
N LEU A 235 21.20 1.37 -24.82
CA LEU A 235 21.87 0.23 -25.45
C LEU A 235 20.88 -0.62 -26.28
N LEU A 236 19.68 -0.86 -25.76
CA LEU A 236 18.63 -1.58 -26.49
C LEU A 236 18.10 -0.80 -27.71
N GLU A 237 18.01 0.53 -27.61
CA GLU A 237 17.58 1.40 -28.69
C GLU A 237 18.59 1.42 -29.85
N GLU A 238 19.88 1.55 -29.55
CA GLU A 238 20.96 1.43 -30.54
C GLU A 238 21.02 0.03 -31.14
N GLY A 239 20.85 -1.03 -30.33
CA GLY A 239 20.75 -2.40 -30.86
C GLY A 239 19.52 -2.60 -31.76
N ARG A 240 18.41 -1.92 -31.49
CA ARG A 240 17.25 -1.89 -32.40
C ARG A 240 17.55 -1.05 -33.65
N LYS A 241 18.28 0.07 -33.53
CA LYS A 241 18.70 0.92 -34.64
C LYS A 241 19.61 0.15 -35.60
N LYS A 242 20.66 -0.50 -35.09
CA LYS A 242 21.58 -1.37 -35.86
C LYS A 242 20.85 -2.50 -36.58
N ARG A 243 19.93 -3.21 -35.91
CA ARG A 243 19.14 -4.30 -36.53
C ARG A 243 18.10 -3.81 -37.53
N ARG A 244 17.58 -2.59 -37.37
CA ARG A 244 16.66 -1.98 -38.34
C ARG A 244 17.37 -1.51 -39.61
N GLY A 245 18.70 -1.58 -39.64
CA GLY A 245 19.53 -1.12 -40.73
C GLY A 245 19.79 0.38 -40.59
N ASP A 246 21.05 0.74 -40.78
CA ASP A 246 21.57 2.08 -41.01
C ASP A 246 20.95 2.70 -42.28
N ASN A 247 19.65 3.02 -42.23
CA ASN A 247 18.87 3.54 -43.35
C ASN A 247 17.72 4.49 -42.91
N ASP A 248 17.62 4.80 -41.62
CA ASP A 248 16.54 5.62 -41.03
C ASP A 248 17.09 6.95 -40.43
N ASP A 249 18.23 7.47 -40.93
CA ASP A 249 18.63 8.89 -40.77
C ASP A 249 17.89 9.82 -41.76
N GLU A 250 16.72 9.39 -42.23
CA GLU A 250 15.73 10.20 -42.92
C GLU A 250 14.51 10.34 -42.01
N PRO A 251 14.07 11.56 -41.65
CA PRO A 251 12.93 11.75 -40.77
C PRO A 251 11.69 11.14 -41.43
N ARG A 252 11.13 10.10 -40.81
CA ARG A 252 9.86 9.48 -41.20
C ARG A 252 8.78 10.54 -41.35
N ARG A 253 8.57 11.02 -42.59
CA ARG A 253 7.53 11.99 -42.95
C ARG A 253 6.18 11.40 -42.56
N SER A 254 5.58 11.96 -41.53
CA SER A 254 4.22 11.63 -41.10
C SER A 254 3.25 11.99 -42.22
N LYS A 255 2.84 10.97 -43.00
CA LYS A 255 1.75 11.12 -43.97
C LYS A 255 0.46 11.38 -43.19
N LYS A 256 0.07 12.65 -43.07
CA LYS A 256 -1.26 13.05 -42.58
C LYS A 256 -2.31 12.37 -43.47
N ALA A 257 -3.06 11.44 -42.88
CA ALA A 257 -4.22 10.83 -43.52
C ALA A 257 -5.25 11.92 -43.82
N LYS A 258 -5.51 12.16 -45.11
CA LYS A 258 -6.56 13.04 -45.60
C LYS A 258 -7.91 12.44 -45.19
N LYS A 259 -8.51 12.97 -44.13
CA LYS A 259 -9.88 12.64 -43.69
C LYS A 259 -10.82 12.95 -44.85
N GLY A 260 -11.30 11.90 -45.52
CA GLY A 260 -12.28 12.03 -46.59
C GLY A 260 -13.59 12.58 -46.02
N ARG A 261 -14.03 13.74 -46.55
CA ARG A 261 -15.45 14.12 -46.56
C ARG A 261 -16.07 13.39 -47.75
N ARG A 262 -16.93 12.40 -47.49
CA ARG A 262 -18.11 12.11 -48.30
C ARG A 262 -19.22 11.74 -47.33
#